data_AF-A0A0W7X9D7-F1
#
_entry.id   AF-A0A0W7X9D7-F1
#
_cell.length_a   1.000
_cell.length_b   1.000
_cell.length_c   1.000
_cell.angle_alpha   90.00
_cell.angle_beta   90.00
_cell.angle_gamma   90.00
#
_symmetry.space_group_name_H-M   'P 1'
#
loop_
_entity.id
_entity.type
_entity.pdbx_description
1 polymer ?
#
loop_
_entity_poly.entity_id
_entity_poly.type
_entity_poly.pdbx_seq_one_letter_code
_entity_poly.pdbx_strand_id
1 'polypeptide(L)'
;MAASITGATASAAPDHGADSGKAAGTARSGEPSQRVEYFTGPDSHPRHHTLPAPGPLNSRQRTAIARDGKVVPVVQSGPVGAKTDVVFIGDGYTKSQQKDFVADVRKKWKEVSAVAPYSTYKNQFNVWAVEAHSPQSGVGGDPDYGTSKRTALGSSFWCDNVERLLCVNPEKVEAYASKAADADLVIVLANSTKYGGAGYNDITSPSGYDGIATASSDNPDSSQIIVHETGHSLGKLADEYWYDDYGTYGGAEPWESNISKLTKAKLTEQKKKWYRWIGRTSPDGGTVGAYRGGGYYPRGIYRPTENSIMRTLGNEFNLPGREAMIAGFHRHASVISSTTPTDKRVRRTQRVTVQADKRIQLRWYVDGRATGTYKDKASVTPRDLGVPADGRAHTVSVRGTDTTKAVIDPALRKLLTKKLTWRVTS
;
A
#
# COMPACT_ATOMS: atom_id res chain seq x y z
N MET A 1 72.87 41.57 -15.79
CA MET A 1 72.80 42.61 -14.75
C MET A 1 71.50 43.37 -14.93
N ALA A 2 70.77 43.54 -13.82
CA ALA A 2 69.61 44.39 -13.49
C ALA A 2 68.71 44.94 -14.62
N ALA A 3 67.41 44.63 -14.72
CA ALA A 3 66.26 44.78 -13.80
C ALA A 3 65.58 46.17 -13.82
N SER A 4 64.31 46.23 -14.23
CA SER A 4 63.11 46.76 -13.50
C SER A 4 61.93 46.99 -14.47
N ILE A 5 60.80 46.25 -14.37
CA ILE A 5 59.50 46.57 -13.69
C ILE A 5 58.73 47.68 -14.46
N THR A 6 57.45 47.60 -14.91
CA THR A 6 56.17 47.09 -14.36
C THR A 6 55.12 46.99 -15.50
N GLY A 7 54.04 46.23 -15.33
CA GLY A 7 52.77 46.49 -16.03
C GLY A 7 51.91 45.28 -16.38
N ALA A 8 51.15 44.77 -15.41
CA ALA A 8 50.10 43.80 -15.65
C ALA A 8 48.83 44.49 -16.20
N THR A 9 48.30 44.02 -17.32
CA THR A 9 46.91 44.28 -17.73
C THR A 9 46.26 42.99 -18.21
N ALA A 10 45.19 42.62 -17.52
CA ALA A 10 44.30 41.53 -17.89
C ALA A 10 43.37 42.01 -19.00
N SER A 11 43.26 41.26 -20.10
CA SER A 11 42.25 41.48 -21.14
C SER A 11 41.21 40.36 -21.09
N ALA A 12 39.97 40.79 -20.87
CA ALA A 12 38.77 39.98 -20.72
C ALA A 12 38.41 39.18 -21.97
N ALA A 13 37.93 37.95 -21.75
CA ALA A 13 37.23 37.12 -22.73
C ALA A 13 35.75 37.55 -22.82
N PRO A 14 35.08 37.33 -23.96
CA PRO A 14 33.75 37.87 -24.21
C PRO A 14 32.66 37.15 -23.42
N ASP A 15 31.75 37.98 -22.90
CA ASP A 15 30.56 37.67 -22.13
C ASP A 15 29.47 37.12 -23.07
N HIS A 16 29.19 35.81 -23.00
CA HIS A 16 28.00 35.23 -23.61
C HIS A 16 26.86 35.30 -22.59
N GLY A 17 26.08 36.38 -22.70
CA GLY A 17 24.89 36.63 -21.90
C GLY A 17 23.92 35.46 -21.93
N ALA A 18 23.63 34.96 -20.74
CA ALA A 18 22.53 34.05 -20.47
C ALA A 18 21.21 34.81 -20.57
N ASP A 19 20.42 34.50 -21.60
CA ASP A 19 18.98 34.77 -21.60
C ASP A 19 18.23 33.44 -21.49
N SER A 20 17.95 33.04 -20.26
CA SER A 20 17.03 31.94 -19.95
C SER A 20 16.32 32.23 -18.63
N GLY A 21 15.63 33.36 -18.58
CA GLY A 21 14.75 33.72 -17.46
C GLY A 21 13.28 33.55 -17.84
N LYS A 22 12.77 32.31 -17.91
CA LYS A 22 11.32 32.08 -17.75
C LYS A 22 10.95 30.62 -17.47
N ALA A 23 10.15 30.49 -16.41
CA ALA A 23 9.32 29.35 -15.98
C ALA A 23 9.99 28.21 -15.20
N ALA A 24 10.52 28.52 -14.02
CA ALA A 24 10.38 27.61 -12.88
C ALA A 24 8.99 27.85 -12.27
N GLY A 25 8.06 26.94 -12.49
CA GLY A 25 6.73 26.99 -11.92
C GLY A 25 6.77 26.61 -10.44
N THR A 26 7.12 27.54 -9.56
CA THR A 26 6.72 27.44 -8.16
C THR A 26 5.20 27.49 -8.12
N ALA A 27 4.57 26.47 -7.55
CA ALA A 27 3.12 26.44 -7.35
C ALA A 27 2.68 27.77 -6.71
N ARG A 28 1.79 28.51 -7.39
CA ARG A 28 1.24 29.76 -6.87
C ARG A 28 0.48 29.45 -5.59
N SER A 29 0.73 30.24 -4.54
CA SER A 29 0.03 30.10 -3.26
C SER A 29 -1.49 30.11 -3.47
N GLY A 30 -2.16 29.00 -3.19
CA GLY A 30 -3.61 28.85 -3.30
C GLY A 30 -4.10 27.85 -4.36
N GLU A 31 -3.24 27.34 -5.24
CA GLU A 31 -3.64 26.25 -6.15
C GLU A 31 -3.64 24.89 -5.42
N PRO A 32 -4.63 24.01 -5.68
CA PRO A 32 -4.63 22.65 -5.16
C PRO A 32 -3.33 21.94 -5.55
N SER A 33 -2.65 21.39 -4.56
CA SER A 33 -1.41 20.63 -4.74
C SER A 33 -1.52 19.27 -4.06
N GLN A 34 -0.68 18.35 -4.49
CA GLN A 34 -0.57 17.01 -3.96
C GLN A 34 0.89 16.71 -3.69
N ARG A 35 1.16 16.07 -2.56
CA ARG A 35 2.49 15.58 -2.23
C ARG A 35 2.65 14.17 -2.79
N VAL A 36 3.78 13.94 -3.43
CA VAL A 36 4.16 12.64 -3.99
C VAL A 36 5.52 12.23 -3.45
N GLU A 37 5.66 10.94 -3.22
CA GLU A 37 6.92 10.28 -2.94
C GLU A 37 7.52 9.73 -4.25
N TYR A 38 8.85 9.64 -4.35
CA TYR A 38 9.56 9.05 -5.48
C TYR A 38 10.90 8.43 -5.06
N PHE A 39 11.47 7.61 -5.95
CA PHE A 39 12.64 6.78 -5.64
C PHE A 39 13.74 7.02 -6.66
N THR A 40 14.92 7.49 -6.25
CA THR A 40 16.02 7.80 -7.19
C THR A 40 16.80 6.57 -7.64
N GLY A 41 16.74 5.48 -6.87
CA GLY A 41 17.34 4.18 -7.16
C GLY A 41 16.84 3.08 -6.22
N PRO A 42 17.17 1.80 -6.50
CA PRO A 42 16.73 0.64 -5.72
C PRO A 42 17.29 0.59 -4.30
N ASP A 43 18.43 1.23 -4.03
CA ASP A 43 19.05 1.30 -2.69
C ASP A 43 19.00 2.73 -2.11
N SER A 44 18.22 3.61 -2.73
CA SER A 44 18.13 5.02 -2.33
C SER A 44 17.13 5.22 -1.20
N HIS A 45 17.34 6.29 -0.43
CA HIS A 45 16.29 6.81 0.43
C HIS A 45 15.26 7.52 -0.45
N PRO A 46 13.97 7.22 -0.29
CA PRO A 46 12.92 7.88 -1.05
C PRO A 46 12.88 9.40 -0.78
N ARG A 47 12.27 10.12 -1.72
CA ARG A 47 12.22 11.57 -1.76
C ARG A 47 10.80 12.07 -1.97
N HIS A 48 10.50 13.27 -1.48
CA HIS A 48 9.20 13.90 -1.63
C HIS A 48 9.24 15.09 -2.57
N HIS A 49 8.11 15.32 -3.24
CA HIS A 49 7.86 16.51 -4.02
C HIS A 49 6.40 16.94 -3.91
N THR A 50 6.10 18.19 -4.24
CA THR A 50 4.74 18.74 -4.27
C THR A 50 4.44 19.12 -5.70
N LEU A 51 3.44 18.47 -6.27
CA LEU A 51 2.98 18.70 -7.63
C LEU A 51 1.64 19.44 -7.61
N PRO A 52 1.31 20.20 -8.67
CA PRO A 52 -0.06 20.65 -8.89
C PRO A 52 -1.02 19.45 -8.92
N ALA A 53 -2.16 19.56 -8.25
CA ALA A 53 -3.22 18.57 -8.36
C ALA A 53 -4.02 18.83 -9.65
N PRO A 54 -4.39 17.79 -10.42
CA PRO A 54 -5.19 17.99 -11.62
C PRO A 54 -6.60 18.50 -11.27
N GLY A 55 -7.18 19.27 -12.18
CA GLY A 55 -8.61 19.61 -12.10
C GLY A 55 -9.50 18.38 -12.35
N PRO A 56 -10.79 18.45 -11.95
CA PRO A 56 -11.73 17.35 -12.10
C PRO A 56 -11.96 16.98 -13.57
N LEU A 57 -12.26 15.71 -13.83
CA LEU A 57 -12.59 15.27 -15.19
C LEU A 57 -13.85 15.96 -15.71
N ASN A 58 -13.87 16.26 -17.01
CA ASN A 58 -15.10 16.68 -17.68
C ASN A 58 -16.00 15.48 -18.06
N SER A 59 -17.25 15.76 -18.42
CA SER A 59 -18.23 14.70 -18.73
C SER A 59 -17.85 13.83 -19.92
N ARG A 60 -17.13 14.39 -20.90
CA ARG A 60 -16.63 13.61 -22.06
C ARG A 60 -15.54 12.64 -21.63
N GLN A 61 -14.60 13.07 -20.79
CA GLN A 61 -13.55 12.23 -20.24
C GLN A 61 -14.15 11.10 -19.38
N ARG A 62 -15.07 11.42 -18.47
CA ARG A 62 -15.78 10.40 -17.66
C ARG A 62 -16.48 9.37 -18.53
N THR A 63 -17.23 9.81 -19.54
CA THR A 63 -17.95 8.92 -20.45
C THR A 63 -17.00 8.04 -21.26
N ALA A 64 -15.89 8.60 -21.73
CA ALA A 64 -14.87 7.84 -22.46
C ALA A 64 -14.24 6.77 -21.57
N ILE A 65 -13.82 7.13 -20.36
CA ILE A 65 -13.27 6.17 -19.39
C ILE A 65 -14.29 5.09 -19.06
N ALA A 66 -15.54 5.44 -18.75
CA ALA A 66 -16.58 4.46 -18.40
C ALA A 66 -16.82 3.38 -19.48
N ARG A 67 -16.57 3.70 -20.76
CA ARG A 67 -16.71 2.77 -21.89
C ARG A 67 -15.41 2.05 -22.28
N ASP A 68 -14.29 2.42 -21.67
CA ASP A 68 -12.98 1.91 -22.02
C ASP A 68 -12.57 0.70 -21.17
N GLY A 69 -11.87 -0.25 -21.81
CA GLY A 69 -11.34 -1.43 -21.12
C GLY A 69 -12.37 -2.26 -20.35
N LYS A 70 -11.86 -3.19 -19.55
CA LYS A 70 -12.64 -4.07 -18.67
C LYS A 70 -11.83 -4.40 -17.42
N VAL A 71 -12.51 -4.96 -16.44
CA VAL A 71 -11.88 -5.54 -15.25
C VAL A 71 -11.63 -7.02 -15.49
N VAL A 72 -10.40 -7.48 -15.28
CA VAL A 72 -9.96 -8.86 -15.47
C VAL A 72 -9.51 -9.44 -14.12
N PRO A 73 -10.10 -10.55 -13.65
CA PRO A 73 -9.61 -11.23 -12.46
C PRO A 73 -8.23 -11.87 -12.72
N VAL A 74 -7.27 -11.60 -11.84
CA VAL A 74 -5.92 -12.18 -11.90
C VAL A 74 -5.74 -13.24 -10.82
N VAL A 75 -6.17 -12.93 -9.58
CA VAL A 75 -6.20 -13.83 -8.42
C VAL A 75 -7.55 -13.66 -7.73
N GLN A 76 -8.24 -14.76 -7.44
CA GLN A 76 -9.51 -14.77 -6.73
C GLN A 76 -9.44 -15.74 -5.55
N SER A 77 -9.12 -15.20 -4.38
CA SER A 77 -9.02 -15.98 -3.13
C SER A 77 -10.35 -16.08 -2.38
N GLY A 78 -11.36 -15.30 -2.79
CA GLY A 78 -12.72 -15.34 -2.24
C GLY A 78 -13.60 -14.21 -2.79
N PRO A 79 -14.82 -14.05 -2.25
CA PRO A 79 -15.71 -12.96 -2.62
C PRO A 79 -15.08 -11.58 -2.34
N VAL A 80 -15.43 -10.60 -3.17
CA VAL A 80 -15.12 -9.18 -2.95
C VAL A 80 -15.68 -8.73 -1.59
N GLY A 81 -14.94 -7.87 -0.87
CA GLY A 81 -15.30 -7.38 0.46
C GLY A 81 -15.11 -8.40 1.60
N ALA A 82 -14.73 -9.64 1.27
CA ALA A 82 -14.23 -10.62 2.25
C ALA A 82 -12.71 -10.80 2.17
N LYS A 83 -12.07 -10.14 1.20
CA LYS A 83 -10.64 -10.16 0.88
C LYS A 83 -10.16 -8.73 0.72
N THR A 84 -8.84 -8.55 0.75
CA THR A 84 -8.22 -7.31 0.32
C THR A 84 -8.18 -7.30 -1.20
N ASP A 85 -8.91 -6.38 -1.82
CA ASP A 85 -9.05 -6.27 -3.26
C ASP A 85 -7.99 -5.29 -3.82
N VAL A 86 -6.95 -5.84 -4.45
CA VAL A 86 -5.84 -5.08 -5.06
C VAL A 86 -6.13 -4.82 -6.53
N VAL A 87 -6.17 -3.55 -6.92
CA VAL A 87 -6.47 -3.12 -8.29
C VAL A 87 -5.21 -2.61 -8.97
N PHE A 88 -4.78 -3.31 -10.01
CA PHE A 88 -3.76 -2.84 -10.93
C PHE A 88 -4.42 -2.16 -12.12
N ILE A 89 -3.95 -0.97 -12.50
CA ILE A 89 -4.39 -0.26 -13.70
C ILE A 89 -3.20 -0.09 -14.64
N GLY A 90 -3.34 -0.55 -15.88
CA GLY A 90 -2.26 -0.47 -16.86
C GLY A 90 -2.26 0.86 -17.56
N ASP A 91 -1.11 1.52 -17.67
CA ASP A 91 -0.96 2.72 -18.50
C ASP A 91 0.21 2.58 -19.48
N GLY A 92 0.06 3.20 -20.65
CA GLY A 92 1.00 3.01 -21.77
C GLY A 92 0.85 1.68 -22.50
N TYR A 93 -0.21 0.90 -22.23
CA TYR A 93 -0.57 -0.31 -22.97
C TYR A 93 -1.66 0.00 -23.97
N THR A 94 -1.43 -0.29 -25.25
CA THR A 94 -2.46 -0.20 -26.28
C THR A 94 -3.52 -1.29 -26.13
N LYS A 95 -4.65 -1.15 -26.83
CA LYS A 95 -5.70 -2.18 -26.85
C LYS A 95 -5.18 -3.57 -27.26
N SER A 96 -4.18 -3.63 -28.14
CA SER A 96 -3.53 -4.89 -28.55
C SER A 96 -2.58 -5.48 -27.50
N GLN A 97 -2.14 -4.69 -26.52
CA GLN A 97 -1.15 -5.08 -25.49
C GLN A 97 -1.79 -5.44 -24.14
N GLN A 98 -3.13 -5.53 -24.05
CA GLN A 98 -3.78 -5.84 -22.76
C GLN A 98 -3.46 -7.24 -22.25
N LYS A 99 -3.08 -8.18 -23.13
CA LYS A 99 -2.57 -9.49 -22.71
C LYS A 99 -1.21 -9.36 -22.01
N ASP A 100 -0.35 -8.47 -22.50
CA ASP A 100 0.97 -8.20 -21.91
C ASP A 100 0.78 -7.53 -20.55
N PHE A 101 -0.07 -6.50 -20.47
CA PHE A 101 -0.44 -5.86 -19.19
C PHE A 101 -0.89 -6.88 -18.13
N VAL A 102 -1.82 -7.78 -18.46
CA VAL A 102 -2.28 -8.80 -17.51
C VAL A 102 -1.16 -9.77 -17.11
N ALA A 103 -0.22 -10.07 -18.02
CA ALA A 103 0.97 -10.86 -17.70
C ALA A 103 1.90 -10.12 -16.74
N ASP A 104 2.07 -8.81 -16.92
CA ASP A 104 2.87 -7.96 -16.05
C ASP A 104 2.25 -7.82 -14.67
N VAL A 105 0.92 -7.72 -14.57
CA VAL A 105 0.22 -7.79 -13.28
C VAL A 105 0.50 -9.12 -12.56
N ARG A 106 0.44 -10.26 -13.28
CA ARG A 106 0.76 -11.58 -12.68
C ARG A 106 2.20 -11.64 -12.18
N LYS A 107 3.15 -11.16 -12.99
CA LYS A 107 4.57 -11.12 -12.66
C LYS A 107 4.81 -10.23 -11.43
N LYS A 108 4.29 -9.01 -11.47
CA LYS A 108 4.48 -8.02 -10.40
C LYS A 108 3.82 -8.45 -9.10
N TRP A 109 2.61 -9.00 -9.16
CA TRP A 109 1.96 -9.58 -7.98
C TRP A 109 2.72 -10.78 -7.43
N LYS A 110 3.31 -11.64 -8.28
CA LYS A 110 4.16 -12.75 -7.81
C LYS A 110 5.37 -12.24 -7.02
N GLU A 111 6.01 -11.17 -7.49
CA GLU A 111 7.15 -10.52 -6.82
C GLU A 111 6.73 -9.89 -5.49
N VAL A 112 5.70 -9.04 -5.49
CA VAL A 112 5.17 -8.37 -4.28
C VAL A 112 4.71 -9.41 -3.24
N SER A 113 3.92 -10.40 -3.67
CA SER A 113 3.41 -11.42 -2.77
C SER A 113 4.49 -12.36 -2.23
N ALA A 114 5.71 -12.36 -2.79
CA ALA A 114 6.82 -13.12 -2.23
C ALA A 114 7.42 -12.47 -0.96
N VAL A 115 7.20 -11.16 -0.76
CA VAL A 115 7.74 -10.42 0.38
C VAL A 115 6.93 -10.72 1.65
N ALA A 116 7.59 -10.81 2.81
CA ALA A 116 6.88 -10.93 4.09
C ALA A 116 6.29 -9.55 4.51
N PRO A 117 5.07 -9.49 5.08
CA PRO A 117 4.21 -10.60 5.46
C PRO A 117 3.29 -11.13 4.34
N TYR A 118 3.23 -10.53 3.14
CA TYR A 118 2.34 -10.97 2.05
C TYR A 118 2.45 -12.46 1.76
N SER A 119 3.66 -13.00 1.76
CA SER A 119 3.92 -14.42 1.47
C SER A 119 3.17 -15.39 2.36
N THR A 120 2.91 -15.02 3.61
CA THR A 120 2.14 -15.81 4.58
C THR A 120 0.62 -15.59 4.43
N TYR A 121 0.20 -14.47 3.84
CA TYR A 121 -1.19 -14.00 3.80
C TYR A 121 -1.77 -13.97 2.39
N LYS A 122 -1.13 -14.58 1.39
CA LYS A 122 -1.54 -14.54 -0.03
C LYS A 122 -3.04 -14.80 -0.27
N ASN A 123 -3.62 -15.73 0.50
CA ASN A 123 -5.04 -16.12 0.40
C ASN A 123 -6.02 -15.06 0.96
N GLN A 124 -5.52 -13.93 1.47
CA GLN A 124 -6.34 -12.79 1.87
C GLN A 124 -6.58 -11.81 0.73
N PHE A 125 -5.89 -11.96 -0.39
CA PHE A 125 -5.94 -10.98 -1.48
C PHE A 125 -6.71 -11.51 -2.68
N ASN A 126 -7.53 -10.64 -3.25
CA ASN A 126 -7.93 -10.71 -4.64
C ASN A 126 -7.08 -9.71 -5.44
N VAL A 127 -6.83 -10.01 -6.71
CA VAL A 127 -6.07 -9.14 -7.60
C VAL A 127 -6.84 -8.96 -8.90
N TRP A 128 -7.07 -7.70 -9.25
CA TRP A 128 -7.83 -7.28 -10.41
C TRP A 128 -6.92 -6.45 -11.32
N ALA A 129 -7.00 -6.70 -12.62
CA ALA A 129 -6.37 -5.87 -13.64
C ALA A 129 -7.46 -5.05 -14.34
N VAL A 130 -7.36 -3.73 -14.27
CA VAL A 130 -8.24 -2.80 -14.98
C VAL A 130 -7.50 -2.33 -16.23
N GLU A 131 -8.03 -2.74 -17.39
CA GLU A 131 -7.50 -2.32 -18.68
C GLU A 131 -7.81 -0.83 -18.90
N ALA A 132 -6.78 -0.01 -19.10
CA ALA A 132 -6.92 1.36 -19.59
C ALA A 132 -6.17 1.46 -20.93
N HIS A 133 -6.90 1.67 -22.02
CA HIS A 133 -6.33 1.62 -23.35
C HIS A 133 -5.61 2.93 -23.68
N SER A 134 -4.28 2.89 -23.65
CA SER A 134 -3.47 3.99 -24.18
C SER A 134 -3.51 4.02 -25.71
N PRO A 135 -3.57 5.21 -26.32
CA PRO A 135 -3.45 5.33 -27.77
C PRO A 135 -2.03 5.07 -28.29
N GLN A 136 -1.01 5.12 -27.43
CA GLN A 136 0.38 4.86 -27.76
C GLN A 136 0.99 3.86 -26.77
N SER A 137 1.91 3.03 -27.26
CA SER A 137 2.74 2.17 -26.42
C SER A 137 3.84 2.99 -25.73
N GLY A 138 4.12 2.67 -24.48
CA GLY A 138 5.08 3.37 -23.62
C GLY A 138 4.47 4.58 -22.91
N VAL A 139 5.29 5.25 -22.10
CA VAL A 139 4.91 6.43 -21.30
C VAL A 139 5.78 7.64 -21.64
N GLY A 140 5.37 8.84 -21.22
CA GLY A 140 6.17 10.05 -21.43
C GLY A 140 7.50 9.99 -20.67
N GLY A 141 8.54 10.64 -21.19
CA GLY A 141 9.85 10.72 -20.54
C GLY A 141 10.73 9.47 -20.64
N ASP A 142 10.32 8.48 -21.44
CA ASP A 142 11.02 7.23 -21.71
C ASP A 142 11.11 6.96 -23.24
N PRO A 143 12.31 6.89 -23.85
CA PRO A 143 13.63 6.75 -23.21
C PRO A 143 14.19 8.02 -22.56
N ASP A 144 13.85 9.21 -23.06
CA ASP A 144 14.46 10.49 -22.67
C ASP A 144 13.44 11.56 -22.27
N TYR A 145 13.93 12.64 -21.64
CA TYR A 145 13.12 13.78 -21.19
C TYR A 145 12.22 14.38 -22.27
N GLY A 146 12.67 14.39 -23.54
CA GLY A 146 11.93 14.97 -24.66
C GLY A 146 10.80 14.07 -25.18
N THR A 147 10.72 12.83 -24.71
CA THR A 147 9.73 11.87 -25.22
C THR A 147 8.33 12.19 -24.73
N SER A 148 7.44 12.59 -25.65
CA SER A 148 6.02 12.81 -25.35
C SER A 148 5.17 11.63 -25.82
N LYS A 149 4.39 11.04 -24.90
CA LYS A 149 3.43 9.98 -25.20
C LYS A 149 2.08 10.33 -24.60
N ARG A 150 1.02 10.19 -25.39
CA ARG A 150 -0.35 10.26 -24.90
C ARG A 150 -0.74 8.88 -24.39
N THR A 151 -1.04 8.81 -23.10
CA THR A 151 -1.49 7.57 -22.43
C THR A 151 -2.87 7.75 -21.82
N ALA A 152 -3.47 6.65 -21.36
CA ALA A 152 -4.80 6.67 -20.75
C ALA A 152 -4.78 7.50 -19.45
N LEU A 153 -3.83 7.25 -18.55
CA LEU A 153 -3.73 7.89 -17.23
C LEU A 153 -2.81 9.11 -17.21
N GLY A 154 -2.07 9.36 -18.29
CA GLY A 154 -1.09 10.45 -18.36
C GLY A 154 0.24 10.12 -17.67
N SER A 155 0.60 8.84 -17.57
CA SER A 155 1.90 8.42 -17.04
C SER A 155 3.07 9.11 -17.76
N SER A 156 3.93 9.75 -16.99
CA SER A 156 5.19 10.33 -17.48
C SER A 156 6.26 10.33 -16.40
N PHE A 157 7.49 10.04 -16.79
CA PHE A 157 8.68 10.34 -16.01
C PHE A 157 8.99 11.85 -16.04
N TRP A 158 10.01 12.25 -15.28
CA TRP A 158 10.53 13.62 -15.26
C TRP A 158 9.55 14.68 -14.78
N CYS A 159 8.57 14.31 -13.95
CA CYS A 159 7.73 15.31 -13.33
C CYS A 159 8.58 16.27 -12.49
N ASP A 160 8.35 17.56 -12.69
CA ASP A 160 9.13 18.64 -12.08
C ASP A 160 10.65 18.43 -12.20
N ASN A 161 11.08 17.93 -13.38
CA ASN A 161 12.48 17.65 -13.74
C ASN A 161 13.17 16.55 -12.90
N VAL A 162 12.40 15.70 -12.21
CA VAL A 162 12.91 14.56 -11.47
C VAL A 162 12.78 13.29 -12.30
N GLU A 163 13.89 12.78 -12.85
CA GLU A 163 13.89 11.66 -13.82
C GLU A 163 13.05 10.46 -13.37
N ARG A 164 13.20 10.02 -12.12
CA ARG A 164 12.60 8.78 -11.62
C ARG A 164 11.18 8.95 -11.08
N LEU A 165 10.68 10.18 -11.00
CA LEU A 165 9.34 10.48 -10.55
C LEU A 165 8.35 10.20 -11.70
N LEU A 166 7.65 9.07 -11.58
CA LEU A 166 6.66 8.58 -12.55
C LEU A 166 5.25 9.00 -12.09
N CYS A 167 4.74 10.11 -12.62
CA CYS A 167 3.45 10.62 -12.22
C CYS A 167 2.31 10.09 -13.07
N VAL A 168 1.12 10.11 -12.50
CA VAL A 168 -0.16 9.84 -13.14
C VAL A 168 -1.14 10.97 -12.85
N ASN A 169 -2.26 11.00 -13.58
CA ASN A 169 -3.39 11.83 -13.22
C ASN A 169 -4.31 11.06 -12.24
N PRO A 170 -4.34 11.41 -10.93
CA PRO A 170 -5.16 10.70 -9.93
C PRO A 170 -6.66 10.69 -10.22
N GLU A 171 -7.22 11.74 -10.84
CA GLU A 171 -8.65 11.78 -11.20
C GLU A 171 -9.01 10.71 -12.25
N LYS A 172 -8.09 10.45 -13.19
CA LYS A 172 -8.24 9.35 -14.15
C LYS A 172 -8.05 8.00 -13.47
N VAL A 173 -7.08 7.89 -12.57
CA VAL A 173 -6.84 6.66 -11.80
C VAL A 173 -8.11 6.26 -11.04
N GLU A 174 -8.73 7.20 -10.31
CA GLU A 174 -10.00 7.00 -9.60
C GLU A 174 -11.11 6.54 -10.56
N ALA A 175 -11.26 7.19 -11.72
CA ALA A 175 -12.27 6.84 -12.70
C ALA A 175 -12.10 5.43 -13.32
N TYR A 176 -10.87 4.91 -13.38
CA TYR A 176 -10.63 3.52 -13.77
C TYR A 176 -10.76 2.56 -12.57
N ALA A 177 -10.25 2.93 -11.40
CA ALA A 177 -10.30 2.12 -10.19
C ALA A 177 -11.73 1.78 -9.78
N SER A 178 -12.65 2.76 -9.87
CA SER A 178 -14.08 2.61 -9.57
C SER A 178 -14.83 1.60 -10.44
N LYS A 179 -14.21 1.08 -11.52
CA LYS A 179 -14.76 -0.04 -12.30
C LYS A 179 -14.62 -1.38 -11.58
N ALA A 180 -13.58 -1.52 -10.75
CA ALA A 180 -13.40 -2.67 -9.90
C ALA A 180 -14.24 -2.50 -8.63
N ALA A 181 -14.82 -3.59 -8.14
CA ALA A 181 -15.60 -3.55 -6.92
C ALA A 181 -14.67 -3.49 -5.69
N ASP A 182 -14.98 -2.57 -4.77
CA ASP A 182 -14.36 -2.42 -3.45
C ASP A 182 -12.82 -2.40 -3.46
N ALA A 183 -12.21 -1.55 -4.29
CA ALA A 183 -10.75 -1.39 -4.30
C ALA A 183 -10.23 -0.96 -2.92
N ASP A 184 -9.34 -1.75 -2.32
CA ASP A 184 -8.64 -1.39 -1.08
C ASP A 184 -7.26 -0.79 -1.36
N LEU A 185 -6.66 -1.17 -2.49
CA LEU A 185 -5.36 -0.71 -2.97
C LEU A 185 -5.37 -0.47 -4.47
N VAL A 186 -4.75 0.63 -4.89
CA VAL A 186 -4.58 0.95 -6.31
C VAL A 186 -3.11 1.07 -6.67
N ILE A 187 -2.72 0.34 -7.71
CA ILE A 187 -1.37 0.33 -8.27
C ILE A 187 -1.47 0.63 -9.77
N VAL A 188 -0.73 1.62 -10.26
CA VAL A 188 -0.58 1.88 -11.69
C VAL A 188 0.70 1.22 -12.19
N LEU A 189 0.59 0.40 -13.22
CA LEU A 189 1.75 -0.13 -13.96
C LEU A 189 1.93 0.64 -15.26
N ALA A 190 3.03 1.38 -15.36
CA ALA A 190 3.47 2.01 -16.60
C ALA A 190 4.22 0.98 -17.46
N ASN A 191 3.81 0.85 -18.73
CA ASN A 191 4.52 0.08 -19.75
C ASN A 191 5.90 0.70 -20.02
N SER A 192 6.92 0.25 -19.30
CA SER A 192 8.25 0.84 -19.29
C SER A 192 9.26 -0.12 -18.65
N THR A 193 10.48 -0.13 -19.18
CA THR A 193 11.65 -0.77 -18.54
C THR A 193 12.43 0.17 -17.63
N LYS A 194 12.21 1.48 -17.75
CA LYS A 194 12.93 2.51 -16.99
C LYS A 194 12.54 2.44 -15.51
N TYR A 195 13.53 2.37 -14.61
CA TYR A 195 13.25 2.41 -13.18
C TYR A 195 12.57 3.73 -12.79
N GLY A 196 11.58 3.63 -11.91
CA GLY A 196 10.91 4.76 -11.28
C GLY A 196 9.48 4.41 -10.92
N GLY A 197 8.88 5.31 -10.16
CA GLY A 197 7.62 5.10 -9.46
C GLY A 197 7.37 6.23 -8.48
N ALA A 198 6.16 6.24 -7.93
CA ALA A 198 5.71 7.27 -7.01
C ALA A 198 4.64 6.78 -6.05
N GLY A 199 4.61 7.41 -4.88
CA GLY A 199 3.59 7.24 -3.85
C GLY A 199 2.70 8.46 -3.74
N TYR A 200 1.40 8.29 -3.92
CA TYR A 200 0.40 9.34 -3.71
C TYR A 200 -0.30 9.10 -2.38
N ASN A 201 0.36 9.41 -1.27
CA ASN A 201 -0.08 8.98 0.06
C ASN A 201 -1.12 9.90 0.71
N ASP A 202 -1.30 11.12 0.19
CA ASP A 202 -2.20 12.14 0.76
C ASP A 202 -3.52 12.33 -0.03
N ILE A 203 -3.86 11.40 -0.94
CA ILE A 203 -5.11 11.48 -1.70
C ILE A 203 -6.27 10.88 -0.90
N THR A 204 -7.48 11.38 -1.13
CA THR A 204 -8.73 10.81 -0.61
C THR A 204 -9.54 10.26 -1.77
N SER A 205 -9.72 8.94 -1.83
CA SER A 205 -10.51 8.29 -2.88
C SER A 205 -11.99 8.22 -2.51
N PRO A 206 -12.91 8.68 -3.39
CA PRO A 206 -14.34 8.37 -3.29
C PRO A 206 -14.65 6.86 -3.32
N SER A 207 -13.82 6.05 -3.97
CA SER A 207 -13.93 4.59 -3.99
C SER A 207 -13.41 3.90 -2.71
N GLY A 208 -12.78 4.64 -1.80
CA GLY A 208 -12.42 4.17 -0.45
C GLY A 208 -11.04 3.55 -0.30
N TYR A 209 -10.23 3.47 -1.37
CA TYR A 209 -8.83 3.06 -1.25
C TYR A 209 -7.95 4.18 -0.69
N ASP A 210 -6.82 3.80 -0.10
CA ASP A 210 -5.87 4.73 0.48
C ASP A 210 -4.60 4.78 -0.37
N GLY A 211 -4.39 5.88 -1.09
CA GLY A 211 -3.18 6.12 -1.87
C GLY A 211 -3.10 5.43 -3.24
N ILE A 212 -2.16 5.88 -4.07
CA ILE A 212 -1.81 5.26 -5.35
C ILE A 212 -0.32 4.98 -5.36
N ALA A 213 0.07 3.75 -5.70
CA ALA A 213 1.44 3.42 -6.04
C ALA A 213 1.62 3.42 -7.57
N THR A 214 2.69 4.00 -8.10
CA THR A 214 3.07 3.86 -9.50
C THR A 214 4.38 3.09 -9.61
N ALA A 215 4.48 2.24 -10.63
CA ALA A 215 5.65 1.42 -10.88
C ALA A 215 5.78 1.11 -12.37
N SER A 216 7.01 0.87 -12.81
CA SER A 216 7.26 0.37 -14.16
C SER A 216 7.06 -1.15 -14.22
N SER A 217 6.38 -1.64 -15.26
CA SER A 217 6.05 -3.05 -15.42
C SER A 217 7.26 -3.94 -15.62
N ASP A 218 8.20 -3.48 -16.44
CA ASP A 218 9.32 -4.27 -16.95
C ASP A 218 10.64 -3.94 -16.26
N ASN A 219 10.57 -3.27 -15.12
CA ASN A 219 11.71 -3.05 -14.25
C ASN A 219 11.67 -4.01 -13.04
N PRO A 220 12.75 -4.77 -12.78
CA PRO A 220 12.79 -5.73 -11.67
C PRO A 220 12.74 -5.06 -10.29
N ASP A 221 13.26 -3.84 -10.16
CA ASP A 221 13.38 -3.14 -8.89
C ASP A 221 12.10 -2.38 -8.50
N SER A 222 11.23 -2.07 -9.47
CA SER A 222 9.97 -1.35 -9.23
C SER A 222 8.99 -2.10 -8.32
N SER A 223 9.19 -3.39 -8.07
CA SER A 223 8.37 -4.16 -7.12
C SER A 223 8.59 -3.72 -5.69
N GLN A 224 9.80 -3.28 -5.34
CA GLN A 224 10.10 -2.76 -4.01
C GLN A 224 9.38 -1.43 -3.75
N ILE A 225 9.20 -0.61 -4.78
CA ILE A 225 8.37 0.60 -4.70
C ILE A 225 6.94 0.21 -4.28
N ILE A 226 6.31 -0.74 -4.98
CA ILE A 226 4.95 -1.19 -4.63
C ILE A 226 4.88 -1.71 -3.19
N VAL A 227 5.87 -2.49 -2.74
CA VAL A 227 5.89 -3.00 -1.37
C VAL A 227 6.01 -1.86 -0.35
N HIS A 228 6.85 -0.85 -0.62
CA HIS A 228 6.97 0.34 0.21
C HIS A 228 5.63 1.10 0.29
N GLU A 229 5.05 1.44 -0.86
CA GLU A 229 3.83 2.25 -0.92
C GLU A 229 2.63 1.57 -0.25
N THR A 230 2.51 0.26 -0.42
CA THR A 230 1.48 -0.52 0.28
C THR A 230 1.68 -0.55 1.80
N GLY A 231 2.89 -0.23 2.29
CA GLY A 231 3.20 0.08 3.68
C GLY A 231 2.38 1.25 4.23
N HIS A 232 2.25 2.32 3.45
CA HIS A 232 1.38 3.46 3.78
C HIS A 232 -0.09 3.06 3.70
N SER A 233 -0.51 2.49 2.56
CA SER A 233 -1.92 2.22 2.30
C SER A 233 -2.54 1.19 3.26
N LEU A 234 -1.90 0.02 3.43
CA LEU A 234 -2.42 -1.05 4.29
C LEU A 234 -1.98 -0.87 5.74
N GLY A 235 -0.67 -0.70 5.93
CA GLY A 235 -0.02 -0.66 7.23
C GLY A 235 -0.19 0.66 7.97
N LYS A 236 -0.58 1.73 7.27
CA LYS A 236 -0.67 3.08 7.85
C LYS A 236 0.67 3.52 8.46
N LEU A 237 1.75 3.14 7.78
CA LEU A 237 3.11 3.43 8.19
C LEU A 237 3.51 4.83 7.71
N ALA A 238 4.36 5.48 8.48
CA ALA A 238 5.08 6.66 8.03
C ALA A 238 6.39 6.26 7.37
N ASP A 239 6.98 7.20 6.66
CA ASP A 239 8.37 7.09 6.24
C ASP A 239 9.35 7.12 7.41
N GLU A 240 10.42 6.36 7.28
CA GLU A 240 11.48 6.23 8.28
C GLU A 240 12.77 6.94 7.87
N TYR A 241 12.84 7.51 6.67
CA TYR A 241 13.95 8.35 6.22
C TYR A 241 13.76 9.83 6.62
N TRP A 242 14.81 10.62 6.45
CA TRP A 242 14.82 12.05 6.76
C TRP A 242 15.68 12.85 5.79
N TYR A 243 15.54 14.17 5.85
CA TYR A 243 16.39 15.13 5.13
C TYR A 243 17.08 16.05 6.14
N ASP A 244 18.37 16.28 5.98
CA ASP A 244 19.15 17.07 6.96
C ASP A 244 18.60 18.50 7.13
N ASP A 245 18.01 19.06 6.06
CA ASP A 245 17.45 20.41 6.01
C ASP A 245 16.13 20.58 6.79
N TYR A 246 15.45 19.49 7.18
CA TYR A 246 14.16 19.56 7.88
C TYR A 246 14.28 19.94 9.37
N GLY A 247 15.49 19.96 9.94
CA GLY A 247 15.71 20.42 11.30
C GLY A 247 15.12 19.50 12.39
N THR A 248 14.30 20.03 13.28
CA THR A 248 13.71 19.27 14.41
C THR A 248 12.19 19.26 14.32
N TYR A 249 11.59 18.08 14.43
CA TYR A 249 10.14 17.95 14.46
C TYR A 249 9.54 18.61 15.72
N GLY A 250 8.69 19.62 15.50
CA GLY A 250 7.99 20.35 16.56
C GLY A 250 6.54 19.92 16.80
N GLY A 251 5.96 19.08 15.94
CA GLY A 251 4.54 18.72 15.94
C GLY A 251 4.12 17.79 17.09
N ALA A 252 2.85 17.38 17.11
CA ALA A 252 2.32 16.41 18.08
C ALA A 252 2.90 15.00 17.87
N GLU A 253 2.73 14.10 18.84
CA GLU A 253 3.10 12.68 18.66
C GLU A 253 2.43 12.14 17.39
N PRO A 254 3.18 11.62 16.41
CA PRO A 254 2.61 11.05 15.19
C PRO A 254 1.63 9.93 15.53
N TRP A 255 0.68 9.65 14.65
CA TRP A 255 -0.32 8.60 14.89
C TRP A 255 0.18 7.24 14.39
N GLU A 256 1.01 7.23 13.34
CA GLU A 256 1.61 6.08 12.66
C GLU A 256 2.40 5.20 13.63
N SER A 257 2.35 3.89 13.43
CA SER A 257 2.87 2.94 14.41
C SER A 257 4.39 2.81 14.42
N ASN A 258 5.10 3.27 13.38
CA ASN A 258 6.53 3.08 13.19
C ASN A 258 7.37 4.36 13.38
N ILE A 259 6.78 5.48 13.79
CA ILE A 259 7.54 6.67 14.22
C ILE A 259 6.99 7.24 15.54
N SER A 260 7.83 7.93 16.31
CA SER A 260 7.45 8.50 17.61
C SER A 260 8.36 9.64 18.03
N LYS A 261 7.87 10.60 18.82
CA LYS A 261 8.71 11.59 19.52
C LYS A 261 9.34 11.02 20.78
N LEU A 262 8.89 9.85 21.24
CA LEU A 262 9.30 9.26 22.51
C LEU A 262 10.63 8.53 22.37
N THR A 263 11.52 8.77 23.32
CA THR A 263 12.75 8.00 23.46
C THR A 263 12.44 6.54 23.83
N LYS A 264 13.40 5.64 23.64
CA LYS A 264 13.29 4.22 24.05
C LYS A 264 12.81 4.05 25.50
N ALA A 265 13.33 4.86 26.43
CA ALA A 265 12.95 4.83 27.84
C ALA A 265 11.46 5.22 28.01
N LYS A 266 11.03 6.33 27.38
CA LYS A 266 9.63 6.81 27.46
C LYS A 266 8.65 5.86 26.79
N LEU A 267 9.02 5.22 25.68
CA LEU A 267 8.20 4.19 25.04
C LEU A 267 7.93 3.03 26.00
N THR A 268 8.98 2.54 26.66
CA THR A 268 8.90 1.44 27.64
C THR A 268 8.08 1.83 28.87
N GLU A 269 8.39 2.98 29.47
CA GLU A 269 7.72 3.51 30.67
C GLU A 269 6.23 3.74 30.43
N GLN A 270 5.89 4.41 29.33
CA GLN A 270 4.51 4.76 28.99
C GLN A 270 3.74 3.61 28.31
N LYS A 271 4.41 2.51 27.96
CA LYS A 271 3.84 1.37 27.23
C LYS A 271 3.14 1.81 25.93
N LYS A 272 3.81 2.65 25.13
CA LYS A 272 3.28 3.22 23.88
C LYS A 272 3.98 2.65 22.64
N LYS A 273 3.28 2.73 21.50
CA LYS A 273 3.80 2.35 20.17
C LYS A 273 4.40 0.94 20.20
N TRP A 274 5.64 0.77 19.75
CA TRP A 274 6.33 -0.52 19.65
C TRP A 274 7.04 -0.98 20.93
N TYR A 275 6.69 -0.46 22.11
CA TYR A 275 7.39 -0.81 23.35
C TYR A 275 7.51 -2.33 23.60
N ARG A 276 6.52 -3.12 23.15
CA ARG A 276 6.51 -4.60 23.30
C ARG A 276 7.58 -5.30 22.45
N TRP A 277 8.08 -4.62 21.44
CA TRP A 277 9.11 -5.11 20.53
C TRP A 277 10.52 -4.71 20.94
N ILE A 278 10.69 -3.73 21.85
CA ILE A 278 12.02 -3.24 22.26
C ILE A 278 12.93 -4.39 22.69
N GLY A 279 14.15 -4.40 22.13
CA GLY A 279 15.19 -5.39 22.38
C GLY A 279 15.09 -6.67 21.55
N ARG A 280 14.05 -6.84 20.73
CA ARG A 280 13.94 -8.00 19.84
C ARG A 280 14.69 -7.78 18.53
N THR A 281 15.29 -8.86 18.01
CA THR A 281 15.80 -8.91 16.64
C THR A 281 14.64 -8.84 15.67
N SER A 282 14.77 -7.98 14.67
CA SER A 282 13.77 -7.66 13.67
C SER A 282 14.14 -8.27 12.30
N PRO A 283 13.17 -8.62 11.43
CA PRO A 283 13.44 -9.25 10.13
C PRO A 283 14.39 -8.45 9.22
N ASP A 284 14.37 -7.11 9.30
CA ASP A 284 15.32 -6.20 8.63
C ASP A 284 16.78 -6.36 9.10
N GLY A 285 17.07 -7.28 10.03
CA GLY A 285 18.39 -7.51 10.61
C GLY A 285 18.73 -6.61 11.80
N GLY A 286 17.93 -5.56 12.04
CA GLY A 286 18.10 -4.65 13.18
C GLY A 286 17.63 -5.21 14.51
N THR A 287 17.99 -4.54 15.61
CA THR A 287 17.37 -4.73 16.93
C THR A 287 16.39 -3.60 17.18
N VAL A 288 15.16 -3.92 17.64
CA VAL A 288 14.17 -2.88 17.89
C VAL A 288 14.60 -2.00 19.08
N GLY A 289 14.71 -0.71 18.82
CA GLY A 289 15.10 0.34 19.75
C GLY A 289 14.27 1.60 19.53
N ALA A 290 14.92 2.76 19.59
CA ALA A 290 14.34 4.03 19.15
C ALA A 290 15.49 4.84 18.54
N TYR A 291 15.65 4.73 17.23
CA TYR A 291 16.76 5.30 16.46
C TYR A 291 16.36 6.69 15.99
N ARG A 292 17.20 7.69 16.26
CA ARG A 292 16.92 9.08 15.93
C ARG A 292 16.85 9.26 14.41
N GLY A 293 15.87 10.03 13.95
CA GLY A 293 15.61 10.29 12.53
C GLY A 293 14.47 9.44 11.98
N GLY A 294 13.54 10.08 11.30
CA GLY A 294 12.37 9.46 10.67
C GLY A 294 11.27 10.50 10.41
N GLY A 295 10.26 10.13 9.62
CA GLY A 295 9.17 11.04 9.25
C GLY A 295 9.68 12.36 8.66
N TYR A 296 10.73 12.31 7.84
CA TYR A 296 11.40 13.45 7.21
C TYR A 296 12.35 14.25 8.10
N TYR A 297 12.28 14.11 9.43
CA TYR A 297 13.06 14.93 10.36
C TYR A 297 14.30 14.21 10.90
N PRO A 298 15.50 14.81 10.85
CA PRO A 298 16.71 14.24 11.43
C PRO A 298 16.69 14.23 12.96
N ARG A 299 15.80 15.02 13.58
CA ARG A 299 15.71 15.21 15.03
C ARG A 299 14.26 15.30 15.49
N GLY A 300 14.00 14.88 16.72
CA GLY A 300 12.67 14.97 17.35
C GLY A 300 11.72 13.81 17.03
N ILE A 301 12.08 12.97 16.06
CA ILE A 301 11.42 11.70 15.74
C ILE A 301 12.40 10.55 15.87
N TYR A 302 11.88 9.39 16.29
CA TYR A 302 12.56 8.11 16.35
C TYR A 302 11.82 7.07 15.51
N ARG A 303 12.59 6.18 14.87
CA ARG A 303 12.13 4.96 14.17
C ARG A 303 12.54 3.70 14.94
N PRO A 304 11.96 2.52 14.64
CA PRO A 304 12.09 1.35 15.51
C PRO A 304 13.42 0.61 15.32
N THR A 305 13.98 0.61 14.11
CA THR A 305 15.23 -0.07 13.75
C THR A 305 16.15 0.87 12.99
N GLU A 306 17.42 0.47 12.80
CA GLU A 306 18.34 1.30 12.01
C GLU A 306 17.84 1.44 10.57
N ASN A 307 17.33 0.38 9.96
CA ASN A 307 16.78 0.39 8.61
C ASN A 307 15.47 -0.41 8.50
N SER A 308 14.70 -0.19 7.44
CA SER A 308 13.55 -0.99 7.05
C SER A 308 13.15 -0.60 5.62
N ILE A 309 12.21 -1.32 5.01
CA ILE A 309 11.67 -0.92 3.70
C ILE A 309 11.06 0.48 3.69
N MET A 310 10.54 0.96 4.84
CA MET A 310 10.00 2.32 4.97
C MET A 310 11.10 3.39 5.04
N ARG A 311 12.38 3.00 5.04
CA ARG A 311 13.54 3.90 4.97
C ARG A 311 14.31 3.73 3.67
N THR A 312 14.59 2.49 3.29
CA THR A 312 15.38 2.15 2.11
C THR A 312 14.81 0.89 1.48
N LEU A 313 14.55 0.95 0.17
CA LEU A 313 14.05 -0.18 -0.59
C LEU A 313 14.99 -1.41 -0.50
N GLY A 314 14.46 -2.59 -0.81
CA GLY A 314 15.21 -3.85 -0.75
C GLY A 314 15.35 -4.44 0.67
N ASN A 315 14.96 -3.72 1.71
CA ASN A 315 14.93 -4.20 3.09
C ASN A 315 13.58 -4.87 3.43
N GLU A 316 13.51 -5.63 4.53
CA GLU A 316 12.24 -6.09 5.07
C GLU A 316 11.53 -5.01 5.89
N PHE A 317 10.22 -5.17 6.13
CA PHE A 317 9.54 -4.42 7.18
C PHE A 317 10.14 -4.76 8.55
N ASN A 318 10.35 -3.73 9.38
CA ASN A 318 10.66 -3.96 10.79
C ASN A 318 9.47 -4.56 11.54
N LEU A 319 9.68 -5.07 12.76
CA LEU A 319 8.64 -5.76 13.53
C LEU A 319 7.36 -4.93 13.73
N PRO A 320 7.42 -3.64 14.11
CA PRO A 320 6.23 -2.78 14.18
C PRO A 320 5.53 -2.60 12.84
N GLY A 321 6.32 -2.41 11.76
CA GLY A 321 5.81 -2.32 10.40
C GLY A 321 5.08 -3.59 9.97
N ARG A 322 5.70 -4.75 10.16
CA ARG A 322 5.12 -6.06 9.84
C ARG A 322 3.85 -6.34 10.65
N GLU A 323 3.83 -5.97 11.92
CA GLU A 323 2.64 -6.07 12.77
C GLU A 323 1.49 -5.23 12.23
N ALA A 324 1.77 -3.97 11.87
CA ALA A 324 0.78 -3.06 11.32
C ALA A 324 0.28 -3.52 9.94
N MET A 325 1.16 -4.05 9.10
CA MET A 325 0.80 -4.64 7.79
C MET A 325 -0.17 -5.82 7.96
N ILE A 326 0.13 -6.75 8.86
CA ILE A 326 -0.76 -7.88 9.13
C ILE A 326 -2.13 -7.40 9.63
N ALA A 327 -2.15 -6.41 10.53
CA ALA A 327 -3.37 -5.81 11.01
C ALA A 327 -4.15 -5.10 9.88
N GLY A 328 -3.44 -4.44 8.97
CA GLY A 328 -3.97 -3.83 7.76
C GLY A 328 -4.65 -4.85 6.86
N PHE A 329 -4.02 -6.01 6.62
CA PHE A 329 -4.65 -7.07 5.81
C PHE A 329 -6.00 -7.50 6.39
N HIS A 330 -6.08 -7.70 7.71
CA HIS A 330 -7.33 -8.07 8.40
C HIS A 330 -8.32 -6.91 8.61
N ARG A 331 -7.96 -5.66 8.26
CA ARG A 331 -8.91 -4.53 8.22
C ARG A 331 -9.86 -4.67 7.02
N HIS A 332 -9.35 -5.20 5.92
CA HIS A 332 -10.08 -5.34 4.66
C HIS A 332 -10.51 -6.81 4.44
N ALA A 333 -9.63 -7.77 4.71
CA ALA A 333 -9.94 -9.19 4.59
C ALA A 333 -10.54 -9.76 5.88
N SER A 334 -11.64 -10.51 5.75
CA SER A 334 -12.21 -11.23 6.88
C SER A 334 -11.38 -12.47 7.24
N VAL A 335 -11.10 -12.65 8.53
CA VAL A 335 -10.41 -13.84 9.09
C VAL A 335 -11.13 -15.15 8.70
N ILE A 336 -12.46 -15.10 8.67
CA ILE A 336 -13.35 -16.18 8.22
C ILE A 336 -14.52 -15.60 7.43
N SER A 337 -14.97 -16.33 6.42
CA SER A 337 -16.22 -16.06 5.68
C SER A 337 -17.14 -17.28 5.76
N SER A 338 -18.39 -17.16 5.30
CA SER A 338 -19.31 -18.29 5.23
C SER A 338 -19.98 -18.41 3.87
N THR A 339 -20.13 -19.65 3.42
CA THR A 339 -20.98 -20.00 2.28
C THR A 339 -22.44 -20.20 2.69
N THR A 340 -22.73 -20.23 4.00
CA THR A 340 -24.07 -20.32 4.57
C THR A 340 -24.50 -18.92 5.06
N PRO A 341 -25.54 -18.31 4.47
CA PRO A 341 -25.96 -16.95 4.85
C PRO A 341 -26.24 -16.84 6.35
N THR A 342 -25.70 -15.80 7.00
CA THR A 342 -25.85 -15.55 8.45
C THR A 342 -27.11 -14.76 8.80
N ASP A 343 -27.76 -14.16 7.80
CA ASP A 343 -29.02 -13.41 7.90
C ASP A 343 -30.26 -14.31 7.89
N LYS A 344 -30.12 -15.55 7.41
CA LYS A 344 -31.18 -16.56 7.37
C LYS A 344 -31.06 -17.55 8.53
N ARG A 345 -32.21 -18.07 8.94
CA ARG A 345 -32.22 -19.16 9.93
C ARG A 345 -31.76 -20.47 9.27
N VAL A 346 -31.08 -21.31 10.03
CA VAL A 346 -30.60 -22.63 9.59
C VAL A 346 -31.33 -23.74 10.34
N ARG A 347 -31.64 -24.85 9.66
CA ARG A 347 -32.26 -26.01 10.34
C ARG A 347 -31.25 -26.71 11.25
N ARG A 348 -31.73 -27.40 12.28
CA ARG A 348 -30.87 -28.17 13.19
C ARG A 348 -29.95 -29.18 12.49
N THR A 349 -30.41 -29.73 11.36
CA THR A 349 -29.67 -30.70 10.53
C THR A 349 -28.99 -30.08 9.32
N GLN A 350 -29.16 -28.77 9.09
CA GLN A 350 -28.54 -28.09 7.96
C GLN A 350 -27.04 -27.93 8.22
N ARG A 351 -26.24 -28.25 7.22
CA ARG A 351 -24.80 -28.03 7.24
C ARG A 351 -24.49 -26.54 7.15
N VAL A 352 -23.71 -26.05 8.10
CA VAL A 352 -23.13 -24.71 8.12
C VAL A 352 -21.66 -24.84 7.78
N THR A 353 -21.20 -24.06 6.80
CA THR A 353 -19.81 -24.12 6.32
C THR A 353 -19.18 -22.72 6.34
N VAL A 354 -17.95 -22.66 6.86
CA VAL A 354 -17.10 -21.47 6.83
C VAL A 354 -15.85 -21.72 6.01
N GLN A 355 -15.32 -20.65 5.43
CA GLN A 355 -14.02 -20.64 4.77
C GLN A 355 -13.02 -19.91 5.68
N ALA A 356 -11.86 -20.51 5.85
CA ALA A 356 -10.78 -20.01 6.67
C ALA A 356 -9.45 -20.49 6.10
N ASP A 357 -8.39 -19.69 6.25
CA ASP A 357 -7.03 -20.18 5.97
C ASP A 357 -6.65 -21.27 6.99
N LYS A 358 -5.78 -22.21 6.61
CA LYS A 358 -5.35 -23.34 7.45
C LYS A 358 -4.78 -22.91 8.80
N ARG A 359 -4.20 -21.71 8.90
CA ARG A 359 -3.62 -21.18 10.14
C ARG A 359 -4.66 -20.58 11.10
N ILE A 360 -5.90 -20.40 10.66
CA ILE A 360 -6.97 -19.82 11.47
C ILE A 360 -7.54 -20.89 12.38
N GLN A 361 -7.55 -20.61 13.68
CA GLN A 361 -8.20 -21.48 14.65
C GLN A 361 -9.70 -21.21 14.68
N LEU A 362 -10.50 -22.27 14.56
CA LEU A 362 -11.96 -22.18 14.63
C LEU A 362 -12.46 -22.74 15.97
N ARG A 363 -13.30 -21.95 16.64
CA ARG A 363 -14.00 -22.38 17.85
C ARG A 363 -15.51 -22.20 17.66
N TRP A 364 -16.26 -23.29 17.83
CA TRP A 364 -17.71 -23.30 17.73
C TRP A 364 -18.36 -23.10 19.11
N TYR A 365 -19.55 -22.52 19.09
CA TYR A 365 -20.33 -22.20 20.27
C TYR A 365 -21.82 -22.46 20.02
N VAL A 366 -22.50 -22.97 21.05
CA VAL A 366 -23.97 -23.03 21.15
C VAL A 366 -24.40 -22.13 22.29
N ASP A 367 -25.26 -21.14 22.00
CA ASP A 367 -25.77 -20.17 22.99
C ASP A 367 -24.66 -19.54 23.84
N GLY A 368 -23.55 -19.20 23.17
CA GLY A 368 -22.38 -18.58 23.79
C GLY A 368 -21.43 -19.54 24.52
N ARG A 369 -21.78 -20.83 24.68
CA ARG A 369 -20.92 -21.83 25.31
C ARG A 369 -20.08 -22.57 24.28
N ALA A 370 -18.77 -22.64 24.49
CA ALA A 370 -17.84 -23.27 23.55
C ALA A 370 -18.05 -24.79 23.48
N THR A 371 -17.99 -25.35 22.28
CA THR A 371 -18.06 -26.78 22.05
C THR A 371 -16.64 -27.32 21.79
N GLY A 372 -16.14 -28.23 22.62
CA GLY A 372 -14.77 -28.76 22.49
C GLY A 372 -14.58 -29.71 21.29
N THR A 373 -15.63 -30.47 20.95
CA THR A 373 -15.56 -31.60 20.00
C THR A 373 -15.35 -31.21 18.54
N TYR A 374 -15.70 -29.98 18.16
CA TYR A 374 -15.67 -29.51 16.75
C TYR A 374 -14.64 -28.41 16.52
N LYS A 375 -13.62 -28.32 17.37
CA LYS A 375 -12.51 -27.38 17.19
C LYS A 375 -11.89 -27.54 15.79
N ASP A 376 -11.62 -26.41 15.14
CA ASP A 376 -10.96 -26.33 13.83
C ASP A 376 -11.73 -27.02 12.67
N LYS A 377 -13.00 -27.38 12.87
CA LYS A 377 -13.88 -27.89 11.80
C LYS A 377 -14.48 -26.75 11.00
N ALA A 378 -14.26 -26.74 9.69
CA ALA A 378 -14.82 -25.76 8.76
C ALA A 378 -16.31 -25.98 8.46
N SER A 379 -16.83 -27.17 8.75
CA SER A 379 -18.23 -27.53 8.47
C SER A 379 -18.82 -28.39 9.57
N VAL A 380 -20.01 -28.02 10.03
CA VAL A 380 -20.74 -28.70 11.13
C VAL A 380 -22.25 -28.61 10.89
N THR A 381 -23.06 -29.38 11.61
CA THR A 381 -24.49 -29.09 11.76
C THR A 381 -24.77 -28.58 13.19
N PRO A 382 -25.81 -27.74 13.41
CA PRO A 382 -26.22 -27.38 14.77
C PRO A 382 -26.48 -28.61 15.66
N ARG A 383 -26.99 -29.70 15.09
CA ARG A 383 -27.15 -30.98 15.76
C ARG A 383 -25.85 -31.54 16.30
N ASP A 384 -24.81 -31.55 15.47
CA ASP A 384 -23.50 -32.08 15.84
C ASP A 384 -22.90 -31.28 17.00
N LEU A 385 -23.13 -29.97 17.02
CA LEU A 385 -22.72 -29.06 18.10
C LEU A 385 -23.51 -29.22 19.40
N GLY A 386 -24.56 -30.06 19.43
CA GLY A 386 -25.36 -30.33 20.62
C GLY A 386 -26.59 -29.43 20.79
N VAL A 387 -27.03 -28.72 19.75
CA VAL A 387 -28.31 -27.97 19.82
C VAL A 387 -29.47 -28.95 20.03
N PRO A 388 -30.28 -28.81 21.10
CA PRO A 388 -31.38 -29.73 21.39
C PRO A 388 -32.55 -29.56 20.41
N ALA A 389 -33.44 -30.55 20.38
CA ALA A 389 -34.71 -30.49 19.64
C ALA A 389 -35.86 -30.18 20.62
N ASP A 390 -35.75 -29.08 21.35
CA ASP A 390 -36.67 -28.69 22.44
C ASP A 390 -37.70 -27.62 22.03
N GLY A 391 -37.75 -27.27 20.74
CA GLY A 391 -38.64 -26.25 20.20
C GLY A 391 -38.20 -24.80 20.50
N ARG A 392 -37.08 -24.58 21.20
CA ARG A 392 -36.60 -23.24 21.55
C ARG A 392 -35.68 -22.67 20.47
N ALA A 393 -35.55 -21.35 20.48
CA ALA A 393 -34.61 -20.66 19.61
C ALA A 393 -33.18 -20.81 20.15
N HIS A 394 -32.29 -21.35 19.32
CA HIS A 394 -30.87 -21.48 19.62
C HIS A 394 -30.01 -20.67 18.67
N THR A 395 -28.79 -20.39 19.10
CA THR A 395 -27.76 -19.75 18.29
C THR A 395 -26.54 -20.66 18.18
N VAL A 396 -26.07 -20.81 16.94
CA VAL A 396 -24.76 -21.40 16.65
C VAL A 396 -23.85 -20.28 16.19
N SER A 397 -22.63 -20.25 16.72
CA SER A 397 -21.62 -19.30 16.23
C SER A 397 -20.26 -19.94 16.13
N VAL A 398 -19.43 -19.40 15.25
CA VAL A 398 -18.02 -19.77 15.12
C VAL A 398 -17.16 -18.53 15.23
N ARG A 399 -16.08 -18.64 15.99
CA ARG A 399 -15.02 -17.64 16.08
C ARG A 399 -13.80 -18.16 15.35
N GLY A 400 -13.36 -17.43 14.34
CA GLY A 400 -12.07 -17.61 13.70
C GLY A 400 -11.05 -16.65 14.31
N THR A 401 -9.87 -17.15 14.64
CA THR A 401 -8.77 -16.34 15.18
C THR A 401 -7.46 -16.68 14.50
N ASP A 402 -6.77 -15.65 13.99
CA ASP A 402 -5.37 -15.72 13.62
C ASP A 402 -4.52 -15.59 14.89
N THR A 403 -3.81 -16.66 15.25
CA THR A 403 -3.00 -16.71 16.48
C THR A 403 -1.54 -16.32 16.25
N THR A 404 -1.21 -15.69 15.12
CA THR A 404 0.15 -15.24 14.82
C THR A 404 0.79 -14.50 16.00
N LYS A 405 2.08 -14.78 16.23
CA LYS A 405 2.91 -14.06 17.20
C LYS A 405 3.53 -12.79 16.61
N ALA A 406 3.32 -12.53 15.32
CA ALA A 406 3.74 -11.30 14.65
C ALA A 406 2.80 -10.11 14.93
N VAL A 407 1.68 -10.34 15.63
CA VAL A 407 0.79 -9.28 16.15
C VAL A 407 0.60 -9.50 17.64
N ILE A 408 1.22 -8.63 18.44
CA ILE A 408 1.26 -8.69 19.90
C ILE A 408 0.54 -7.49 20.55
N ASP A 409 0.24 -6.43 19.81
CA ASP A 409 -0.60 -5.34 20.31
C ASP A 409 -2.05 -5.82 20.50
N PRO A 410 -2.59 -5.77 21.74
CA PRO A 410 -3.95 -6.20 22.02
C PRO A 410 -5.04 -5.45 21.22
N ALA A 411 -4.80 -4.18 20.85
CA ALA A 411 -5.73 -3.41 20.02
C ALA A 411 -5.75 -3.97 18.59
N LEU A 412 -4.60 -4.24 18.00
CA LEU A 412 -4.50 -4.81 16.64
C LEU A 412 -4.98 -6.27 16.60
N ARG A 413 -4.75 -7.06 17.65
CA ARG A 413 -5.25 -8.44 17.76
C ARG A 413 -6.78 -8.55 17.66
N LYS A 414 -7.53 -7.47 17.92
CA LYS A 414 -8.99 -7.45 17.72
C LYS A 414 -9.38 -7.65 16.25
N LEU A 415 -8.57 -7.14 15.32
CA LEU A 415 -8.78 -7.29 13.87
C LEU A 415 -8.57 -8.75 13.42
N LEU A 416 -7.69 -9.47 14.12
CA LEU A 416 -7.33 -10.86 13.83
C LEU A 416 -8.37 -11.88 14.32
N THR A 417 -9.58 -11.44 14.68
CA THR A 417 -10.67 -12.32 15.09
C THR A 417 -12.00 -11.89 14.48
N LYS A 418 -12.76 -12.88 13.96
CA LYS A 418 -14.13 -12.67 13.48
C LYS A 418 -15.06 -13.71 14.08
N LYS A 419 -16.28 -13.29 14.42
CA LYS A 419 -17.37 -14.19 14.86
C LYS A 419 -18.52 -14.14 13.85
N LEU A 420 -18.95 -15.31 13.37
CA LEU A 420 -20.15 -15.48 12.57
C LEU A 420 -21.21 -16.21 13.40
N THR A 421 -22.48 -15.86 13.23
CA THR A 421 -23.59 -16.39 14.05
C THR A 421 -24.79 -16.70 13.16
N TRP A 422 -25.44 -17.85 13.42
CA TRP A 422 -26.68 -18.27 12.79
C TRP A 422 -27.74 -18.53 13.85
N ARG A 423 -28.99 -18.16 13.54
CA ARG A 423 -30.17 -18.54 14.32
C ARG A 423 -30.65 -19.90 13.86
N VAL A 424 -30.88 -20.83 14.78
CA VAL A 424 -31.36 -22.18 14.45
C VAL A 424 -32.88 -22.21 14.52
N THR A 425 -33.54 -22.80 13.52
CA THR A 425 -34.96 -23.20 13.63
C THR A 425 -35.06 -24.56 14.30
N SER A 426 -36.10 -24.71 15.12
CA SER A 426 -36.53 -25.98 15.69
C SER A 426 -36.69 -27.07 14.64
#